data_AF-A0A8C0RKZ4-F1
#
_entry.id   AF-A0A8C0RKZ4-F1
#
_cell.length_a   1.000
_cell.length_b   1.000
_cell.length_c   1.000
_cell.angle_alpha   90.00
_cell.angle_beta   90.00
_cell.angle_gamma   90.00
#
_symmetry.space_group_name_H-M   'P 1'
#
loop_
_entity.id
_entity.type
_entity.pdbx_description
1 polymer ?
#
loop_
_entity_poly.entity_id
_entity_poly.type
_entity_poly.pdbx_seq_one_letter_code
_entity_poly.pdbx_strand_id
1 'polypeptide(L)'
;MGCWARWPQGQGLCQVWVVGVERGGMSQPGLPHPASYEVPAAIPSSATACPRSPAMAGSSNVPHKTSLPEGIRVGTVMRIRGVVPNKAGRFYVNLLCGEAPGSEAALHFNPRLDESTVVFNTLEQGAWGREERGTGIPFQRGQPFDVLLIATDEGFKAVVGDSEYHHFRYRIPPARVRLLEVGGDLQLESVSVF
;
A
#
# COMPACT_ATOMS: atom_id res chain seq x y z
N MET A 1 19.36 11.36 -37.17
CA MET A 1 20.59 10.93 -36.46
C MET A 1 20.42 11.34 -35.01
N GLY A 2 20.06 10.40 -34.13
CA GLY A 2 19.73 10.68 -32.73
C GLY A 2 20.90 10.30 -31.82
N CYS A 3 21.30 11.22 -30.95
CA CYS A 3 22.23 10.94 -29.86
C CYS A 3 21.42 10.61 -28.60
N TRP A 4 21.77 9.50 -27.95
CA TRP A 4 21.22 9.06 -26.67
C TRP A 4 22.02 9.66 -25.51
N ALA A 5 21.34 10.21 -24.51
CA ALA A 5 21.93 10.49 -23.20
C ALA A 5 21.19 9.67 -22.14
N ARG A 6 21.97 8.83 -21.45
CA ARG A 6 21.55 7.93 -20.38
C ARG A 6 21.60 8.70 -19.06
N TRP A 7 20.48 8.76 -18.33
CA TRP A 7 20.43 9.35 -16.99
C TRP A 7 20.45 8.24 -15.92
N PRO A 8 21.15 8.44 -14.79
CA PRO A 8 21.14 7.51 -13.67
C PRO A 8 19.83 7.61 -12.87
N GLN A 9 19.56 6.53 -12.14
CA GLN A 9 18.34 6.28 -11.39
C GLN A 9 18.03 7.34 -10.32
N GLY A 10 16.73 7.63 -10.24
CA GLY A 10 16.02 7.83 -8.98
C GLY A 10 16.19 9.19 -8.32
N GLN A 11 15.28 10.11 -8.61
CA GLN A 11 14.53 10.90 -7.61
C GLN A 11 13.17 11.30 -8.22
N GLY A 12 12.10 11.12 -7.45
CA GLY A 12 10.76 11.56 -7.81
C GLY A 12 10.71 13.09 -7.84
N LEU A 13 10.17 13.64 -8.93
CA LEU A 13 9.97 15.08 -9.08
C LEU A 13 8.61 15.45 -8.45
N CYS A 14 8.65 16.18 -7.34
CA CYS A 14 7.60 17.11 -6.99
C CYS A 14 7.70 18.30 -7.96
N GLN A 15 6.67 18.49 -8.79
CA GLN A 15 6.54 19.67 -9.65
C GLN A 15 6.22 20.88 -8.78
N VAL A 16 7.15 21.84 -8.68
CA VAL A 16 6.85 23.20 -8.24
C VAL A 16 6.81 24.07 -9.49
N TRP A 17 5.65 24.68 -9.76
CA TRP A 17 5.49 25.67 -10.81
C TRP A 17 6.20 26.96 -10.37
N VAL A 18 7.24 27.36 -11.09
CA VAL A 18 7.78 28.73 -11.02
C VAL A 18 7.44 29.39 -12.35
N VAL A 19 6.56 30.40 -12.31
CA VAL A 19 6.29 31.27 -13.46
C VAL A 19 7.48 32.21 -13.60
N GLY A 20 8.26 32.01 -14.66
CA GLY A 20 9.31 32.93 -15.10
C GLY A 20 8.76 33.89 -16.15
N VAL A 21 9.08 35.19 -16.01
CA VAL A 21 8.98 36.19 -17.09
C VAL A 21 10.38 36.76 -17.33
N GLU A 22 10.70 36.91 -18.62
CA GLU A 22 12.03 37.13 -19.20
C GLU A 22 12.57 38.58 -19.19
N ARG A 23 13.87 38.59 -19.51
CA ARG A 23 14.91 39.60 -19.78
C ARG A 23 14.58 40.96 -20.43
N GLY A 24 15.42 41.93 -20.06
CA GLY A 24 16.01 43.02 -20.86
C GLY A 24 16.93 43.85 -19.93
N GLY A 25 18.06 44.48 -20.24
CA GLY A 25 18.88 44.80 -21.42
C GLY A 25 19.97 45.81 -20.96
N MET A 26 21.13 45.83 -21.64
CA MET A 26 22.42 46.56 -21.43
C MET A 26 22.52 47.91 -20.65
N SER A 27 23.63 48.10 -19.89
CA SER A 27 24.78 49.04 -20.14
C SER A 27 25.64 49.38 -18.87
N GLN A 28 26.98 49.50 -19.03
CA GLN A 28 28.03 49.95 -18.06
C GLN A 28 28.40 51.45 -18.30
N PRO A 29 29.28 52.21 -17.57
CA PRO A 29 30.37 51.84 -16.60
C PRO A 29 30.61 52.79 -15.37
N GLY A 30 31.60 52.46 -14.49
CA GLY A 30 32.46 53.45 -13.76
C GLY A 30 32.43 53.47 -12.20
N LEU A 31 33.58 53.21 -11.55
CA LEU A 31 33.88 53.25 -10.09
C LEU A 31 34.38 54.64 -9.61
N PRO A 32 34.29 55.03 -8.31
CA PRO A 32 35.30 54.67 -7.28
C PRO A 32 34.78 54.38 -5.84
N HIS A 33 35.55 53.59 -5.07
CA HIS A 33 35.53 53.44 -3.60
C HIS A 33 36.18 54.67 -2.91
N PRO A 34 36.17 54.89 -1.56
CA PRO A 34 35.95 53.92 -0.47
C PRO A 34 35.07 54.39 0.73
N ALA A 35 34.51 53.44 1.47
CA ALA A 35 34.30 53.60 2.91
C ALA A 35 34.28 52.21 3.56
N SER A 36 35.20 52.00 4.49
CA SER A 36 35.26 50.88 5.41
C SER A 36 34.01 50.87 6.29
N TYR A 37 33.25 49.78 6.25
CA TYR A 37 32.28 49.47 7.30
C TYR A 37 32.50 48.03 7.77
N GLU A 38 32.53 47.91 9.09
CA GLU A 38 32.88 46.73 9.87
C GLU A 38 31.98 45.52 9.60
N VAL A 39 32.56 44.33 9.79
CA VAL A 39 31.88 43.04 9.77
C VAL A 39 31.40 42.72 11.20
N PRO A 40 30.09 42.53 11.44
CA PRO A 40 29.64 41.85 12.64
C PRO A 40 29.52 40.33 12.40
N ALA A 41 29.90 39.60 13.43
CA ALA A 41 30.07 38.16 13.47
C ALA A 41 28.79 37.34 13.19
N ALA A 42 29.03 36.19 12.55
CA ALA A 42 28.37 34.90 12.75
C ALA A 42 26.86 34.90 13.06
N ILE A 43 26.06 34.63 12.02
CA ILE A 43 24.72 34.08 12.18
C ILE A 43 24.88 32.57 12.46
N PRO A 44 24.36 32.02 13.57
CA PRO A 44 24.33 30.58 13.74
C PRO A 44 23.39 29.98 12.70
N SER A 45 23.92 29.10 11.85
CA SER A 45 23.14 28.23 10.97
C SER A 45 22.42 27.20 11.83
N SER A 46 21.27 27.57 12.39
CA SER A 46 20.32 26.58 12.88
C SER A 46 19.70 25.91 11.66
N ALA A 47 20.34 24.86 11.19
CA ALA A 47 19.74 23.86 10.34
C ALA A 47 18.55 23.27 11.09
N THR A 48 17.36 23.86 10.92
CA THR A 48 16.11 23.20 11.27
C THR A 48 16.02 22.00 10.35
N ALA A 49 16.39 20.84 10.91
CA ALA A 49 16.18 19.55 10.30
C ALA A 49 14.73 19.50 9.80
N CYS A 50 14.55 19.09 8.54
CA CYS A 50 13.24 18.73 8.04
C CYS A 50 12.58 17.79 9.06
N PRO A 51 11.31 18.00 9.45
CA PRO A 51 10.63 17.03 10.30
C PRO A 51 10.77 15.67 9.61
N ARG A 52 11.49 14.77 10.29
CA ARG A 52 11.62 13.38 9.88
C ARG A 52 10.21 12.90 9.56
N SER A 53 10.04 12.27 8.40
CA SER A 53 8.82 11.56 8.05
C SER A 53 8.30 10.83 9.28
N PRO A 54 6.98 10.88 9.58
CA PRO A 54 6.46 10.16 10.73
C PRO A 54 6.98 8.73 10.64
N ALA A 55 7.64 8.29 11.70
CA ALA A 55 8.13 6.93 11.82
C ALA A 55 6.99 6.00 11.42
N MET A 56 7.22 5.18 10.40
CA MET A 56 6.28 4.16 9.93
C MET A 56 5.81 3.39 11.15
N ALA A 57 4.56 3.62 11.54
CA ALA A 57 3.97 2.99 12.71
C ALA A 57 3.89 1.49 12.43
N GLY A 58 4.68 0.72 13.20
CA GLY A 58 4.58 -0.72 13.39
C GLY A 58 4.56 -1.57 12.12
N SER A 59 5.70 -2.13 11.72
CA SER A 59 5.67 -3.37 10.96
C SER A 59 4.98 -4.43 11.83
N SER A 60 3.74 -4.78 11.51
CA SER A 60 3.06 -5.87 12.21
C SER A 60 3.74 -7.18 11.83
N ASN A 61 3.96 -8.08 12.81
CA ASN A 61 4.51 -9.39 12.52
C ASN A 61 3.61 -10.13 11.52
N VAL A 62 4.22 -10.72 10.49
CA VAL A 62 3.55 -11.54 9.49
C VAL A 62 3.93 -13.01 9.75
N PRO A 63 2.95 -13.94 9.88
CA PRO A 63 1.52 -13.74 9.68
C PRO A 63 0.87 -12.94 10.82
N HIS A 64 -0.03 -12.03 10.47
CA HIS A 64 -0.87 -11.27 11.40
C HIS A 64 -2.20 -11.97 11.60
N LYS A 65 -2.72 -11.96 12.82
CA LYS A 65 -3.98 -12.60 13.20
C LYS A 65 -4.86 -11.64 13.99
N THR A 66 -6.12 -11.51 13.60
CA THR A 66 -7.14 -10.69 14.29
C THR A 66 -8.35 -11.57 14.63
N SER A 67 -8.64 -11.72 15.93
CA SER A 67 -9.79 -12.50 16.40
C SER A 67 -11.11 -11.79 16.10
N LEU A 68 -12.12 -12.56 15.69
CA LEU A 68 -13.47 -12.12 15.33
C LEU A 68 -14.50 -12.98 16.10
N PRO A 69 -14.60 -12.87 17.44
CA PRO A 69 -15.38 -13.79 18.28
C PRO A 69 -16.87 -13.84 17.91
N GLU A 70 -17.44 -12.69 17.54
CA GLU A 70 -18.84 -12.53 17.12
C GLU A 70 -19.08 -12.87 15.64
N GLY A 71 -18.02 -13.24 14.92
CA GLY A 71 -18.02 -13.41 13.47
C GLY A 71 -18.27 -12.14 12.68
N ILE A 72 -18.61 -12.31 11.41
CA ILE A 72 -18.78 -11.22 10.45
C ILE A 72 -20.26 -11.05 10.13
N ARG A 73 -20.74 -9.81 10.20
CA ARG A 73 -22.11 -9.43 9.82
C ARG A 73 -22.09 -8.70 8.49
N VAL A 74 -23.25 -8.63 7.83
CA VAL A 74 -23.43 -7.77 6.65
C VAL A 74 -23.06 -6.33 7.03
N GLY A 75 -22.29 -5.67 6.16
CA GLY A 75 -21.79 -4.32 6.38
C GLY A 75 -20.42 -4.27 7.08
N THR A 76 -19.91 -5.37 7.64
CA THR A 76 -18.56 -5.39 8.22
C THR A 76 -17.52 -5.10 7.14
N VAL A 77 -16.60 -4.19 7.44
CA VAL A 77 -15.50 -3.79 6.54
C VAL A 77 -14.17 -4.16 7.17
N MET A 78 -13.40 -4.99 6.47
CA MET A 78 -12.03 -5.34 6.86
C MET A 78 -11.07 -4.63 5.91
N ARG A 79 -10.29 -3.69 6.44
CA ARG A 79 -9.29 -2.92 5.69
C ARG A 79 -7.89 -3.42 5.98
N ILE A 80 -7.14 -3.74 4.93
CA ILE A 80 -5.76 -4.22 5.00
C ILE A 80 -4.88 -3.26 4.19
N ARG A 81 -3.88 -2.68 4.84
CA ARG A 81 -2.89 -1.80 4.21
C ARG A 81 -1.48 -2.34 4.42
N GLY A 82 -0.66 -2.19 3.40
CA GLY A 82 0.72 -2.61 3.43
C GLY A 82 1.46 -2.29 2.14
N VAL A 83 2.68 -2.80 2.05
CA VAL A 83 3.54 -2.68 0.87
C VAL A 83 3.84 -4.07 0.34
N VAL A 84 3.80 -4.23 -0.99
CA VAL A 84 4.27 -5.46 -1.64
C VAL A 84 5.78 -5.38 -1.86
N PRO A 85 6.61 -6.27 -1.29
CA PRO A 85 8.06 -6.26 -1.51
C PRO A 85 8.46 -6.44 -2.98
N ASN A 86 9.64 -5.93 -3.34
CA ASN A 86 10.19 -6.00 -4.70
C ASN A 86 10.39 -7.43 -5.25
N LYS A 87 10.45 -8.44 -4.38
CA LYS A 87 10.63 -9.86 -4.73
C LYS A 87 9.43 -10.73 -4.40
N ALA A 88 8.28 -10.12 -4.11
CA ALA A 88 7.09 -10.86 -3.70
C ALA A 88 6.61 -11.82 -4.80
N GLY A 89 6.37 -13.07 -4.44
CA GLY A 89 5.64 -14.03 -5.26
C GLY A 89 4.15 -13.90 -4.99
N ARG A 90 3.73 -14.09 -3.73
CA ARG A 90 2.32 -14.10 -3.36
C ARG A 90 2.08 -13.72 -1.91
N PHE A 91 0.92 -13.16 -1.61
CA PHE A 91 0.43 -12.97 -0.24
C PHE A 91 -1.03 -13.37 -0.14
N TYR A 92 -1.56 -13.47 1.07
CA TYR A 92 -2.94 -13.87 1.28
C TYR A 92 -3.61 -13.15 2.46
N VAL A 93 -4.93 -13.06 2.38
CA VAL A 93 -5.84 -12.75 3.48
C VAL A 93 -6.85 -13.91 3.59
N ASN A 94 -6.89 -14.56 4.75
CA ASN A 94 -7.82 -15.64 5.05
C ASN A 94 -8.88 -15.15 6.04
N LEU A 95 -10.14 -15.53 5.79
CA LEU A 95 -11.23 -15.47 6.77
C LEU A 95 -11.52 -16.89 7.24
N LEU A 96 -10.92 -17.26 8.36
CA LEU A 96 -10.92 -18.62 8.91
C LEU A 96 -12.08 -18.83 9.88
N CYS A 97 -12.64 -20.03 9.91
CA CYS A 97 -13.76 -20.40 10.80
C CYS A 97 -13.31 -20.78 12.22
N GLY A 98 -12.00 -20.76 12.49
CA GLY A 98 -11.40 -21.09 13.77
C GLY A 98 -9.89 -20.86 13.76
N GLU A 99 -9.26 -21.01 14.93
CA GLU A 99 -7.82 -20.75 15.10
C GLU A 99 -6.95 -22.00 14.92
N ALA A 100 -7.56 -23.19 14.93
CA ALA A 100 -6.86 -24.45 14.80
C ALA A 100 -6.17 -24.58 13.42
N PRO A 101 -4.97 -25.19 13.34
CA PRO A 101 -4.34 -25.50 12.07
C PRO A 101 -5.27 -26.32 11.17
N GLY A 102 -5.38 -25.93 9.90
CA GLY A 102 -6.27 -26.58 8.94
C GLY A 102 -7.75 -26.22 9.10
N SER A 103 -8.08 -25.19 9.89
CA SER A 103 -9.44 -24.65 9.94
C SER A 103 -9.93 -24.22 8.56
N GLU A 104 -11.24 -24.33 8.35
CA GLU A 104 -11.90 -23.93 7.12
C GLU A 104 -11.72 -22.44 6.84
N ALA A 105 -11.50 -22.08 5.58
CA ALA A 105 -11.41 -20.71 5.13
C ALA A 105 -12.68 -20.36 4.36
N ALA A 106 -13.54 -19.53 4.94
CA ALA A 106 -14.72 -19.00 4.26
C ALA A 106 -14.32 -18.18 3.02
N LEU A 107 -13.21 -17.45 3.14
CA LEU A 107 -12.57 -16.74 2.05
C LEU A 107 -11.05 -16.92 2.15
N HIS A 108 -10.43 -17.29 1.04
CA HIS A 108 -9.01 -17.17 0.78
C HIS A 108 -8.82 -16.17 -0.36
N PHE A 109 -8.36 -14.96 -0.02
CA PHE A 109 -7.99 -13.92 -0.98
C PHE A 109 -6.48 -13.99 -1.20
N ASN A 110 -6.03 -14.32 -2.41
CA ASN A 110 -4.63 -14.62 -2.68
C ASN A 110 -4.10 -13.94 -3.94
N PRO A 111 -3.56 -12.72 -3.82
CA PRO A 111 -2.78 -12.09 -4.87
C PRO A 111 -1.50 -12.89 -5.16
N ARG A 112 -1.36 -13.32 -6.42
CA ARG A 112 -0.23 -14.07 -6.97
C ARG A 112 0.46 -13.21 -8.03
N LEU A 113 1.49 -12.48 -7.62
CA LEU A 113 2.26 -11.58 -8.50
C LEU A 113 3.21 -12.34 -9.44
N ASP A 114 3.52 -13.60 -9.13
CA ASP A 114 4.20 -14.55 -10.01
C ASP A 114 3.29 -15.02 -11.16
N GLU A 115 1.98 -15.16 -10.91
CA GLU A 115 0.97 -15.56 -11.91
C GLU A 115 0.19 -14.39 -12.51
N SER A 116 0.43 -13.15 -12.05
CA SER A 116 -0.30 -11.94 -12.46
C SER A 116 -1.82 -12.04 -12.31
N THR A 117 -2.29 -12.65 -11.22
CA THR A 117 -3.71 -12.82 -10.92
C THR A 117 -4.00 -12.71 -9.42
N VAL A 118 -5.27 -12.59 -9.06
CA VAL A 118 -5.74 -12.77 -7.68
C VAL A 118 -6.71 -13.93 -7.66
N VAL A 119 -6.41 -14.92 -6.83
CA VAL A 119 -7.26 -16.10 -6.65
C VAL A 119 -8.15 -15.91 -5.43
N PHE A 120 -9.41 -16.30 -5.59
CA PHE A 120 -10.40 -16.41 -4.53
C PHE A 120 -10.83 -17.85 -4.40
N ASN A 121 -10.89 -18.37 -3.17
CA ASN A 121 -11.40 -19.71 -2.94
C ASN A 121 -11.94 -19.89 -1.52
N THR A 122 -12.49 -21.06 -1.25
CA THR A 122 -12.91 -21.54 0.06
C THR A 122 -12.18 -22.86 0.33
N LEU A 123 -11.74 -23.05 1.57
CA LEU A 123 -11.26 -24.34 2.08
C LEU A 123 -12.34 -24.87 3.01
N GLU A 124 -12.97 -25.99 2.65
CA GLU A 124 -14.02 -26.62 3.44
C GLU A 124 -13.70 -28.11 3.59
N GLN A 125 -13.85 -28.67 4.79
CA GLN A 125 -13.52 -30.08 5.08
C GLN A 125 -12.12 -30.53 4.60
N GLY A 126 -11.14 -29.62 4.64
CA GLY A 126 -9.76 -29.88 4.23
C GLY A 126 -9.52 -29.89 2.71
N ALA A 127 -10.53 -29.57 1.88
CA ALA A 127 -10.41 -29.50 0.44
C ALA A 127 -10.65 -28.08 -0.09
N TRP A 128 -9.79 -27.65 -1.02
CA TRP A 128 -10.00 -26.40 -1.74
C TRP A 128 -11.14 -26.55 -2.74
N GLY A 129 -12.06 -25.58 -2.75
CA GLY A 129 -13.14 -25.51 -3.72
C GLY A 129 -12.66 -25.09 -5.12
N ARG A 130 -13.61 -24.75 -5.99
CA ARG A 130 -13.32 -24.20 -7.32
C ARG A 130 -12.72 -22.80 -7.21
N GLU A 131 -11.53 -22.58 -7.76
CA GLU A 131 -10.92 -21.26 -7.79
C GLU A 131 -11.75 -20.28 -8.65
N GLU A 132 -11.91 -19.06 -8.14
CA GLU A 132 -12.29 -17.89 -8.92
C GLU A 132 -11.05 -17.02 -9.13
N ARG A 133 -10.93 -16.42 -10.30
CA ARG A 133 -9.80 -15.54 -10.65
C ARG A 133 -10.35 -14.17 -10.99
N GLY A 134 -9.83 -13.14 -10.32
CA GLY A 134 -10.15 -11.76 -10.66
C GLY A 134 -9.52 -11.36 -12.00
N THR A 135 -10.03 -10.29 -12.60
CA THR A 135 -9.55 -9.80 -13.89
C THR A 135 -8.30 -8.93 -13.70
N GLY A 136 -7.16 -9.42 -14.18
CA GLY A 136 -5.86 -8.74 -14.01
C GLY A 136 -5.36 -8.74 -12.56
N ILE A 137 -4.27 -8.01 -12.30
CA ILE A 137 -3.69 -7.88 -10.96
C ILE A 137 -3.59 -6.39 -10.54
N PRO A 138 -4.28 -5.97 -9.48
CA PRO A 138 -4.26 -4.59 -9.00
C PRO A 138 -3.11 -4.32 -8.01
N PHE A 139 -2.11 -5.21 -7.94
CA PHE A 139 -0.98 -5.13 -7.02
C PHE A 139 0.33 -5.01 -7.80
N GLN A 140 1.23 -4.18 -7.31
CA GLN A 140 2.53 -3.94 -7.93
C GLN A 140 3.66 -4.10 -6.91
N ARG A 141 4.73 -4.78 -7.31
CA ARG A 141 5.94 -4.94 -6.49
C ARG A 141 6.56 -3.55 -6.20
N GLY A 142 6.93 -3.33 -4.95
CA GLY A 142 7.49 -2.08 -4.45
C GLY A 142 6.46 -0.99 -4.14
N GLN A 143 5.16 -1.25 -4.34
CA GLN A 143 4.10 -0.26 -4.14
C GLN A 143 3.24 -0.58 -2.90
N PRO A 144 2.68 0.46 -2.25
CA PRO A 144 1.66 0.28 -1.23
C PRO A 144 0.35 -0.22 -1.86
N PHE A 145 -0.48 -0.83 -1.02
CA PHE A 145 -1.84 -1.22 -1.37
C PHE A 145 -2.82 -0.88 -0.26
N ASP A 146 -4.08 -0.76 -0.64
CA ASP A 146 -5.22 -0.61 0.26
C ASP A 146 -6.33 -1.54 -0.22
N VAL A 147 -6.71 -2.51 0.61
CA VAL A 147 -7.72 -3.51 0.29
C VAL A 147 -8.85 -3.39 1.30
N LEU A 148 -10.09 -3.34 0.80
CA LEU A 148 -11.29 -3.53 1.58
C LEU A 148 -11.92 -4.87 1.22
N LEU A 149 -12.15 -5.71 2.21
CA LEU A 149 -13.04 -6.86 2.13
C LEU A 149 -14.33 -6.51 2.86
N ILE A 150 -15.42 -6.39 2.12
CA ILE A 150 -16.71 -5.91 2.62
C ILE A 150 -17.69 -7.08 2.59
N ALA A 151 -18.26 -7.41 3.75
CA ALA A 151 -19.36 -8.36 3.82
C ALA A 151 -20.66 -7.72 3.32
N THR A 152 -21.27 -8.32 2.30
CA THR A 152 -22.55 -7.91 1.71
C THR A 152 -23.61 -8.98 2.00
N ASP A 153 -24.85 -8.80 1.54
CA ASP A 153 -25.87 -9.85 1.72
C ASP A 153 -25.55 -11.16 0.96
N GLU A 154 -24.83 -11.07 -0.17
CA GLU A 154 -24.59 -12.21 -1.06
C GLU A 154 -23.17 -12.78 -1.00
N GLY A 155 -22.20 -12.00 -0.52
CA GLY A 155 -20.79 -12.36 -0.63
C GLY A 155 -19.81 -11.35 -0.04
N PHE A 156 -18.53 -11.63 -0.21
CA PHE A 156 -17.45 -10.69 0.09
C PHE A 156 -17.11 -9.88 -1.15
N LYS A 157 -17.27 -8.57 -1.06
CA LYS A 157 -16.80 -7.63 -2.09
C LYS A 157 -15.37 -7.21 -1.77
N ALA A 158 -14.46 -7.43 -2.71
CA ALA A 158 -13.09 -6.95 -2.65
C ALA A 158 -12.96 -5.63 -3.42
N VAL A 159 -12.49 -4.58 -2.76
CA VAL A 159 -12.15 -3.28 -3.33
C VAL A 159 -10.64 -3.09 -3.16
N VAL A 160 -9.95 -2.68 -4.22
CA VAL A 160 -8.50 -2.40 -4.18
C VAL A 160 -8.26 -0.98 -4.65
N GLY A 161 -7.64 -0.16 -3.80
CA GLY A 161 -7.65 1.30 -3.98
C GLY A 161 -9.08 1.82 -3.94
N ASP A 162 -9.50 2.53 -5.00
CA ASP A 162 -10.82 3.15 -5.08
C ASP A 162 -11.81 2.39 -6.00
N SER A 163 -11.47 1.16 -6.43
CA SER A 163 -12.27 0.41 -7.40
C SER A 163 -12.65 -0.98 -6.92
N GLU A 164 -13.92 -1.35 -7.17
CA GLU A 164 -14.37 -2.72 -6.98
C GLU A 164 -13.60 -3.66 -7.90
N TYR A 165 -13.03 -4.71 -7.31
CA TYR A 165 -12.17 -5.65 -8.02
C TYR A 165 -12.86 -6.99 -8.27
N HIS A 166 -13.54 -7.55 -7.26
CA HIS A 166 -14.23 -8.84 -7.37
C HIS A 166 -15.33 -8.98 -6.32
N HIS A 167 -16.39 -9.72 -6.64
CA HIS A 167 -17.42 -10.12 -5.68
C HIS A 167 -17.45 -11.64 -5.56
N PHE A 168 -17.00 -12.15 -4.42
CA PHE A 168 -16.95 -13.58 -4.14
C PHE A 168 -18.19 -14.00 -3.35
N ARG A 169 -19.10 -14.74 -3.99
CA ARG A 169 -20.34 -15.22 -3.34
C ARG A 169 -20.03 -16.16 -2.18
N TYR A 170 -20.85 -16.08 -1.13
CA TYR A 170 -20.67 -16.94 0.04
C TYR A 170 -20.79 -18.42 -0.33
N ARG A 171 -19.77 -19.19 0.06
CA ARG A 171 -19.79 -20.66 0.09
C ARG A 171 -19.94 -21.17 1.52
N ILE A 172 -19.37 -20.44 2.47
CA ILE A 172 -19.55 -20.61 3.92
C ILE A 172 -20.21 -19.36 4.49
N PRO A 173 -21.22 -19.47 5.39
CA PRO A 173 -21.83 -18.31 6.02
C PRO A 173 -20.80 -17.41 6.74
N PRO A 174 -20.84 -16.08 6.54
CA PRO A 174 -19.87 -15.16 7.14
C PRO A 174 -19.91 -15.17 8.68
N ALA A 175 -21.07 -15.49 9.26
CA ALA A 175 -21.25 -15.66 10.71
C ALA A 175 -20.42 -16.80 11.31
N ARG A 176 -19.83 -17.70 10.51
CA ARG A 176 -18.92 -18.76 10.97
C ARG A 176 -17.46 -18.32 11.08
N VAL A 177 -17.07 -17.20 10.46
CA VAL A 177 -15.70 -16.69 10.52
C VAL A 177 -15.34 -16.32 11.95
N ARG A 178 -14.15 -16.69 12.42
CA ARG A 178 -13.65 -16.39 13.78
C ARG A 178 -12.29 -15.72 13.78
N LEU A 179 -11.59 -15.71 12.66
CA LEU A 179 -10.23 -15.21 12.59
C LEU A 179 -9.94 -14.62 11.20
N LEU A 180 -9.37 -13.42 11.17
CA LEU A 180 -8.73 -12.86 9.99
C LEU A 180 -7.23 -13.12 10.10
N GLU A 181 -6.64 -13.72 9.08
CA GLU A 181 -5.20 -13.98 9.00
C GLU A 181 -4.61 -13.35 7.73
N VAL A 182 -3.52 -12.62 7.87
CA VAL A 182 -2.77 -12.03 6.74
C VAL A 182 -1.36 -12.59 6.72
N GLY A 183 -0.91 -13.12 5.58
CA GLY A 183 0.38 -13.79 5.47
C GLY A 183 0.99 -13.77 4.08
N GLY A 184 2.21 -14.33 3.97
CA GLY A 184 2.99 -14.38 2.73
C GLY A 184 3.87 -13.16 2.51
N ASP A 185 4.16 -12.86 1.23
CA ASP A 185 5.13 -11.84 0.83
C ASP A 185 4.54 -10.43 0.87
N LEU A 186 4.34 -9.88 2.06
CA LEU A 186 3.94 -8.48 2.26
C LEU A 186 4.68 -7.84 3.46
N GLN A 187 4.77 -6.51 3.45
CA GLN A 187 5.05 -5.72 4.66
C GLN A 187 3.74 -5.12 5.13
N LEU A 188 3.19 -5.66 6.21
CA LEU A 188 1.89 -5.25 6.74
C LEU A 188 2.01 -3.96 7.58
N GLU A 189 1.23 -2.95 7.23
CA GLU A 189 1.15 -1.69 7.96
C GLU A 189 -0.02 -1.69 8.96
N SER A 190 -1.21 -2.09 8.51
CA SER A 190 -2.37 -2.16 9.41
C SER A 190 -3.45 -3.11 8.93
N VAL A 191 -4.18 -3.67 9.89
CA VAL A 191 -5.46 -4.34 9.71
C VAL A 191 -6.47 -3.62 10.59
N SER A 192 -7.64 -3.28 10.04
CA SER A 192 -8.73 -2.64 10.78
C SER A 192 -10.05 -3.28 10.40
N VAL A 193 -10.93 -3.47 11.38
CA VAL A 193 -12.25 -4.05 11.19
C VAL A 193 -13.27 -3.06 11.73
N PHE A 194 -14.27 -2.72 10.92
CA PHE A 194 -15.33 -1.75 11.21
C PHE A 194 -16.71 -2.43 11.15
#